data_AF-A0A7W0PR31-F1
#
_entry.id   AF-A0A7W0PR31-F1
#
_cell.length_a   1.000
_cell.length_b   1.000
_cell.length_c   1.000
_cell.angle_alpha   90.00
_cell.angle_beta   90.00
_cell.angle_gamma   90.00
#
_symmetry.space_group_name_H-M   'P 1'
#
loop_
_entity.id
_entity.type
_entity.pdbx_description
1 polymer ?
#
loop_
_entity_poly.entity_id
_entity_poly.type
_entity_poly.pdbx_seq_one_letter_code
_entity_poly.pdbx_strand_id
1 'polypeptide(L)'
;FAVKEAAIPAALALAILVSAWIGRPLARIFLNQILDRERIDSALAEHGTAQEYEQRTAIATYLLAGAFVLSAILNFVLARIVVTSDPGTDAFNSELGRMTALSYPVITIPVMIVLFGTILYIFNTVGKLTGLEMEDIMKKKQKQKSSQQGAPDTDTA
;
A
#
# COMPACT_ATOMS: atom_id res chain seq x y z
N PHE A 1 -10.47 23.30 -27.46
CA PHE A 1 -10.19 21.86 -27.50
C PHE A 1 -9.17 21.43 -26.43
N ALA A 2 -8.08 22.17 -26.19
CA ALA A 2 -7.09 21.86 -25.14
C ALA A 2 -7.60 21.75 -23.68
N VAL A 3 -8.59 22.56 -23.26
CA VAL A 3 -9.14 22.52 -21.88
C VAL A 3 -9.96 21.24 -21.62
N LYS A 4 -10.54 20.63 -22.66
CA LYS A 4 -11.34 19.40 -22.53
C LYS A 4 -10.47 18.14 -22.48
N GLU A 5 -9.35 18.12 -23.19
CA GLU A 5 -8.47 16.95 -23.25
C GLU A 5 -7.52 16.88 -22.05
N ALA A 6 -7.06 18.02 -21.51
CA ALA A 6 -6.34 18.06 -20.24
C ALA A 6 -7.24 17.70 -19.03
N ALA A 7 -8.57 17.78 -19.19
CA ALA A 7 -9.51 17.39 -18.16
C ALA A 7 -9.56 15.88 -17.95
N ILE A 8 -9.23 15.06 -18.96
CA ILE A 8 -9.26 13.60 -18.82
C ILE A 8 -8.10 13.12 -17.91
N PRO A 9 -6.83 13.51 -18.14
CA PRO A 9 -5.73 13.22 -17.22
C PRO A 9 -5.95 13.82 -15.82
N ALA A 10 -6.45 15.06 -15.74
CA ALA A 10 -6.72 15.71 -14.46
C ALA A 10 -7.85 15.02 -13.70
N ALA A 11 -8.94 14.63 -14.36
CA ALA A 11 -10.05 13.90 -13.76
C ALA A 11 -9.65 12.48 -13.35
N LEU A 12 -8.80 11.80 -14.12
CA LEU A 12 -8.25 10.50 -13.75
C LEU A 12 -7.35 10.61 -12.52
N ALA A 13 -6.45 11.61 -12.49
CA ALA A 13 -5.61 11.91 -11.33
C ALA A 13 -6.46 12.26 -10.10
N LEU A 14 -7.51 13.06 -10.28
CA LEU A 14 -8.44 13.43 -9.22
C LEU A 14 -9.26 12.23 -8.74
N ALA A 15 -9.69 11.33 -9.63
CA ALA A 15 -10.38 10.09 -9.29
C ALA A 15 -9.48 9.13 -8.52
N ILE A 16 -8.19 9.04 -8.87
CA ILE A 16 -7.19 8.26 -8.11
C ILE A 16 -6.99 8.88 -6.72
N LEU A 17 -6.85 10.21 -6.62
CA LEU A 17 -6.68 10.92 -5.35
C LEU A 17 -7.92 10.78 -4.45
N VAL A 18 -9.10 10.92 -5.02
CA VAL A 18 -10.39 10.79 -4.33
C VAL A 18 -10.65 9.34 -3.94
N SER A 19 -10.27 8.35 -4.76
CA SER A 19 -10.29 6.93 -4.41
C SER A 19 -9.36 6.63 -3.22
N ALA A 20 -8.16 7.21 -3.22
CA ALA A 20 -7.22 7.10 -2.09
C ALA A 20 -7.73 7.80 -0.81
N TRP A 21 -8.56 8.85 -0.95
CA TRP A 21 -9.09 9.62 0.16
C TRP A 21 -10.40 9.03 0.74
N ILE A 22 -11.24 8.40 -0.08
CA ILE A 22 -12.56 7.86 0.34
C ILE A 22 -12.45 6.50 1.05
N GLY A 23 -11.43 5.69 0.79
CA GLY A 23 -11.35 4.33 1.32
C GLY A 23 -10.22 4.12 2.30
N ARG A 24 -10.43 4.46 3.59
CA ARG A 24 -9.69 4.07 4.82
C ARG A 24 -8.21 3.69 4.59
N PRO A 25 -7.24 4.45 5.14
CA PRO A 25 -5.84 4.48 4.67
C PRO A 25 -5.39 3.09 4.25
N LEU A 26 -5.12 2.88 2.96
CA LEU A 26 -4.80 1.57 2.38
C LEU A 26 -3.79 0.80 3.25
N ALA A 27 -2.85 1.50 3.87
CA ALA A 27 -1.98 1.00 4.92
C ALA A 27 -2.74 0.23 6.03
N ARG A 28 -3.76 0.81 6.69
CA ARG A 28 -4.54 0.12 7.74
C ARG A 28 -5.23 -1.14 7.22
N ILE A 29 -5.80 -1.14 6.01
CA ILE A 29 -6.47 -2.35 5.47
C ILE A 29 -5.45 -3.44 5.16
N PHE A 30 -4.37 -3.10 4.45
CA PHE A 30 -3.29 -4.05 4.13
C PHE A 30 -2.60 -4.57 5.40
N LEU A 31 -2.31 -3.69 6.36
CA LEU A 31 -1.71 -4.07 7.63
C LEU A 31 -2.66 -4.98 8.43
N ASN A 32 -3.97 -4.72 8.48
CA ASN A 32 -4.91 -5.59 9.19
C ASN A 32 -5.04 -7.01 8.59
N GLN A 33 -4.75 -7.19 7.30
CA GLN A 33 -4.75 -8.50 6.65
C GLN A 33 -3.46 -9.30 6.89
N ILE A 34 -2.33 -8.61 7.10
CA ILE A 34 -1.01 -9.23 7.24
C ILE A 34 -0.61 -9.36 8.70
N LEU A 35 -1.05 -8.43 9.56
CA LEU A 35 -0.68 -8.33 10.96
C LEU A 35 -1.71 -8.97 11.88
N ASP A 36 -1.23 -9.65 12.93
CA ASP A 36 -2.06 -10.17 14.01
C ASP A 36 -2.43 -9.04 14.98
N ARG A 37 -3.52 -8.33 14.64
CA ARG A 37 -3.96 -7.14 15.36
C ARG A 37 -4.30 -7.39 16.82
N GLU A 38 -4.85 -8.56 17.15
CA GLU A 38 -5.23 -8.90 18.52
C GLU A 38 -3.99 -9.11 19.40
N ARG A 39 -2.94 -9.76 18.87
CA ARG A 39 -1.65 -9.90 19.55
C ARG A 39 -0.92 -8.56 19.68
N ILE A 40 -0.95 -7.74 18.63
CA ILE A 40 -0.32 -6.41 18.65
C ILE A 40 -1.02 -5.50 19.67
N ASP A 41 -2.35 -5.40 19.64
CA ASP A 41 -3.09 -4.52 20.55
C ASP A 41 -2.90 -4.97 22.02
N SER A 42 -2.86 -6.28 22.29
CA SER A 42 -2.54 -6.81 23.63
C SER A 42 -1.12 -6.44 24.08
N ALA A 43 -0.11 -6.65 23.23
CA ALA A 43 1.28 -6.33 23.55
C ALA A 43 1.51 -4.81 23.73
N LEU A 44 0.85 -3.97 22.93
CA LEU A 44 0.89 -2.51 23.08
C LEU A 44 0.26 -2.06 24.40
N ALA A 45 -0.81 -2.72 24.86
CA ALA A 45 -1.44 -2.44 26.14
C ALA A 45 -0.56 -2.86 27.33
N GLU A 46 0.04 -4.05 27.25
CA GLU A 46 0.98 -4.55 28.27
C GLU A 46 2.22 -3.66 28.42
N HIS A 47 2.73 -3.11 27.30
CA HIS A 47 3.91 -2.27 27.28
C HIS A 47 3.61 -0.77 27.45
N GLY A 48 2.33 -0.37 27.46
CA GLY A 48 1.93 1.04 27.57
C GLY A 48 2.32 1.91 26.37
N THR A 49 2.56 1.32 25.20
CA THR A 49 3.10 1.99 24.01
C THR A 49 2.04 2.33 22.96
N ALA A 50 0.76 2.13 23.25
CA ALA A 50 -0.35 2.33 22.32
C ALA A 50 -0.40 3.73 21.68
N GLN A 51 -0.13 4.78 22.47
CA GLN A 51 -0.14 6.16 21.97
C GLN A 51 1.03 6.42 21.01
N GLU A 52 2.23 5.90 21.32
CA GLU A 52 3.38 6.00 20.42
C GLU A 52 3.13 5.22 19.13
N TYR A 53 2.52 4.04 19.22
CA TYR A 53 2.15 3.26 18.04
C TYR A 53 1.22 4.02 17.10
N GLU A 54 0.23 4.74 17.62
CA GLU A 54 -0.68 5.55 16.80
C GLU A 54 0.06 6.70 16.10
N GLN A 55 0.94 7.41 16.80
CA GLN A 55 1.77 8.47 16.21
C GLN A 55 2.68 7.93 15.10
N ARG A 56 3.35 6.80 15.35
CA ARG A 56 4.25 6.18 14.38
C ARG A 56 3.49 5.66 13.15
N THR A 57 2.30 5.10 13.36
CA THR A 57 1.42 4.64 12.28
C THR A 57 0.91 5.82 11.44
N ALA A 58 0.67 6.98 12.04
CA ALA A 58 0.33 8.20 11.29
C ALA A 58 1.48 8.63 10.37
N ILE A 59 2.74 8.60 10.85
CA ILE A 59 3.93 8.86 10.03
C ILE A 59 4.00 7.91 8.83
N ALA A 60 3.80 6.60 9.05
CA ALA A 60 3.79 5.62 7.97
C ALA A 60 2.67 5.89 6.95
N THR A 61 1.50 6.37 7.41
CA THR A 61 0.40 6.77 6.54
C THR A 61 0.78 7.96 5.67
N TYR A 62 1.45 8.97 6.25
CA TYR A 62 1.94 10.12 5.49
C TYR A 62 3.04 9.76 4.49
N LEU A 63 3.94 8.84 4.82
CA LEU A 63 4.95 8.33 3.88
C LEU A 63 4.29 7.64 2.69
N LEU A 64 3.30 6.78 2.94
CA LEU A 64 2.55 6.11 1.89
C LEU A 64 1.80 7.12 1.00
N ALA A 65 1.12 8.09 1.59
CA ALA A 65 0.46 9.17 0.85
C ALA A 65 1.48 9.99 0.02
N GLY A 66 2.65 10.29 0.60
CA GLY A 66 3.76 10.94 -0.07
C GLY A 66 4.27 10.16 -1.28
N ALA A 67 4.30 8.82 -1.22
CA ALA A 67 4.66 7.98 -2.37
C ALA A 67 3.67 8.13 -3.55
N PHE A 68 2.37 8.23 -3.27
CA PHE A 68 1.36 8.49 -4.30
C PHE A 68 1.50 9.88 -4.91
N VAL A 69 1.75 10.90 -4.07
CA VAL A 69 2.00 12.27 -4.54
C VAL A 69 3.27 12.33 -5.39
N LEU A 70 4.36 11.72 -4.93
CA LEU A 70 5.61 11.62 -5.67
C LEU A 70 5.40 10.95 -7.04
N SER A 71 4.66 9.84 -7.07
CA SER A 71 4.29 9.14 -8.30
C SER A 71 3.54 10.06 -9.27
N ALA A 72 2.52 10.78 -8.78
CA ALA A 72 1.73 11.69 -9.60
C ALA A 72 2.56 12.85 -10.16
N ILE A 73 3.45 13.44 -9.36
CA ILE A 73 4.36 14.51 -9.78
C ILE A 73 5.31 14.01 -10.87
N LEU A 74 5.99 12.88 -10.63
CA LEU A 74 6.94 12.30 -11.59
C LEU A 74 6.24 11.93 -12.90
N ASN A 75 5.05 11.33 -12.81
CA ASN A 75 4.23 10.99 -13.96
C ASN A 75 3.83 12.23 -14.77
N PHE A 76 3.38 13.30 -14.10
CA PHE A 76 3.00 14.54 -14.75
C PHE A 76 4.19 15.21 -15.45
N VAL A 77 5.33 15.31 -14.76
CA VAL A 77 6.56 15.89 -15.33
C VAL A 77 7.02 15.07 -16.53
N LEU A 78 7.05 13.75 -16.41
CA LEU A 78 7.47 12.86 -17.48
C LEU A 78 6.53 12.96 -18.69
N ALA A 79 5.21 12.96 -18.46
CA ALA A 79 4.22 13.17 -19.52
C ALA A 79 4.45 14.50 -20.24
N ARG A 80 4.69 15.58 -19.50
CA ARG A 80 4.87 16.91 -20.09
C ARG A 80 6.14 17.03 -20.93
N ILE A 81 7.19 16.28 -20.60
CA ILE A 81 8.47 16.27 -21.32
C ILE A 81 8.42 15.33 -22.53
N VAL A 82 7.79 14.16 -22.39
CA VAL A 82 7.85 13.09 -23.41
C VAL A 82 6.71 13.19 -24.42
N VAL A 83 5.52 13.60 -24.01
CA VAL A 83 4.34 13.72 -24.87
C VAL A 83 4.24 15.16 -25.38
N THR A 84 4.51 15.34 -26.66
CA THR A 84 4.51 16.64 -27.33
C THR A 84 3.64 16.68 -28.57
N SER A 85 3.33 15.52 -29.12
CA SER A 85 2.53 15.36 -30.34
C SER A 85 1.03 15.34 -30.05
N ASP A 86 0.22 15.71 -31.04
CA ASP A 86 -1.23 15.67 -30.93
C ASP A 86 -1.75 14.21 -30.83
N PRO A 87 -2.79 13.96 -30.03
CA PRO A 87 -3.39 12.64 -29.90
C PRO A 87 -3.85 12.08 -31.26
N GLY A 88 -3.64 10.77 -31.48
CA GLY A 88 -4.04 10.08 -32.71
C GLY A 88 -3.02 10.13 -33.85
N THR A 89 -1.87 10.75 -33.64
CA THR A 89 -0.74 10.72 -34.58
C THR A 89 0.20 9.53 -34.30
N ASP A 90 0.94 9.09 -35.32
CA ASP A 90 1.96 8.05 -35.14
C ASP A 90 3.07 8.48 -34.17
N ALA A 91 3.40 9.78 -34.17
CA ALA A 91 4.36 10.37 -33.24
C ALA A 91 3.88 10.26 -31.79
N PHE A 92 2.60 10.52 -31.51
CA PHE A 92 2.00 10.35 -30.19
C PHE A 92 2.10 8.91 -29.68
N ASN A 93 1.86 7.91 -30.55
CA ASN A 93 1.99 6.50 -30.18
C ASN A 93 3.44 6.13 -29.82
N SER A 94 4.41 6.65 -30.57
CA SER A 94 5.83 6.47 -30.29
C SER A 94 6.25 7.12 -28.96
N GLU A 95 5.79 8.35 -28.71
CA GLU A 95 6.02 9.08 -27.46
C GLU A 95 5.43 8.34 -26.25
N LEU A 96 4.22 7.78 -26.38
CA LEU A 96 3.58 7.03 -25.30
C LEU A 96 4.34 5.74 -24.95
N GLY A 97 4.87 5.04 -25.96
CA GLY A 97 5.76 3.91 -25.78
C GLY A 97 7.04 4.30 -25.03
N ARG A 98 7.65 5.42 -25.42
CA ARG A 98 8.84 5.97 -24.74
C ARG A 98 8.54 6.41 -23.31
N MET A 99 7.40 7.06 -23.07
CA MET A 99 6.95 7.46 -21.73
C MET A 99 6.81 6.23 -20.84
N THR A 100 6.14 5.17 -21.33
CA THR A 100 5.96 3.92 -20.58
C THR A 100 7.29 3.27 -20.21
N ALA A 101 8.24 3.23 -21.15
CA ALA A 101 9.57 2.69 -20.89
C ALA A 101 10.34 3.52 -19.84
N LEU A 102 10.26 4.85 -19.90
CA LEU A 102 10.88 5.75 -18.93
C LEU A 102 10.17 5.74 -17.56
N SER A 103 8.86 5.50 -17.52
CA SER A 103 8.09 5.41 -16.28
C SER A 103 8.61 4.32 -15.34
N TYR A 104 9.11 3.20 -15.88
CA TYR A 104 9.66 2.13 -15.06
C TYR A 104 10.84 2.59 -14.17
N PRO A 105 11.94 3.14 -14.71
CA PRO A 105 13.02 3.64 -13.87
C PRO A 105 12.67 4.95 -13.16
N VAL A 106 11.95 5.86 -13.82
CA VAL A 106 11.75 7.23 -13.30
C VAL A 106 10.68 7.30 -12.22
N ILE A 107 9.60 6.52 -12.34
CA ILE A 107 8.47 6.56 -11.39
C ILE A 107 8.56 5.36 -10.45
N THR A 108 8.63 4.15 -10.99
CA THR A 108 8.50 2.93 -10.18
C THR A 108 9.64 2.81 -9.17
N ILE A 109 10.89 3.07 -9.55
CA ILE A 109 12.02 2.94 -8.62
C ILE A 109 11.90 3.90 -7.42
N PRO A 110 11.74 5.24 -7.60
CA PRO A 110 11.58 6.14 -6.45
C PRO A 110 10.38 5.81 -5.57
N VAL A 111 9.24 5.47 -6.17
CA VAL A 111 8.03 5.11 -5.43
C VAL A 111 8.26 3.83 -4.63
N MET A 112 8.87 2.80 -5.24
CA MET A 112 9.18 1.55 -4.55
C MET A 112 10.13 1.76 -3.38
N ILE A 113 11.14 2.64 -3.51
CA ILE A 113 12.03 2.96 -2.38
C ILE A 113 11.23 3.50 -1.19
N VAL A 114 10.28 4.43 -1.42
CA VAL A 114 9.44 4.97 -0.35
C VAL A 114 8.53 3.88 0.23
N LEU A 115 7.93 3.04 -0.62
CA LEU A 115 7.04 1.96 -0.18
C LEU A 115 7.78 0.91 0.66
N PHE A 116 8.91 0.39 0.19
CA PHE A 116 9.74 -0.56 0.93
C PHE A 116 10.28 0.08 2.23
N GLY A 117 10.74 1.34 2.17
CA GLY A 117 11.15 2.07 3.36
C GLY A 117 10.03 2.20 4.40
N THR A 118 8.80 2.46 3.96
CA THR A 118 7.61 2.54 4.82
C THR A 118 7.28 1.19 5.45
N ILE A 119 7.36 0.10 4.69
CA ILE A 119 7.14 -1.27 5.19
C ILE A 119 8.17 -1.63 6.27
N LEU A 120 9.46 -1.40 6.00
CA LEU A 120 10.53 -1.64 6.97
C LEU A 120 10.36 -0.78 8.23
N TYR A 121 9.95 0.48 8.06
CA TYR A 121 9.65 1.37 9.18
C TYR A 121 8.49 0.84 10.04
N ILE A 122 7.41 0.35 9.44
CA ILE A 122 6.27 -0.21 10.18
C ILE A 122 6.70 -1.45 10.96
N PHE A 123 7.39 -2.39 10.33
CA PHE A 123 7.83 -3.59 11.02
C PHE A 123 8.77 -3.30 12.19
N ASN A 124 9.73 -2.40 11.99
CA ASN A 124 10.63 -1.95 13.06
C ASN A 124 9.87 -1.24 14.19
N THR A 125 8.85 -0.45 13.85
CA THR A 125 8.00 0.22 14.83
C THR A 125 7.22 -0.79 15.66
N VAL A 126 6.53 -1.73 15.01
CA VAL A 126 5.75 -2.77 15.70
C VAL A 126 6.67 -3.57 16.61
N GLY A 127 7.76 -4.14 16.09
CA GLY A 127 8.67 -4.97 16.89
C GLY A 127 9.29 -4.22 18.08
N LYS A 128 9.62 -2.93 17.93
CA LYS A 128 10.14 -2.13 19.04
C LYS A 128 9.09 -1.82 20.11
N LEU A 129 7.84 -1.57 19.72
CA LEU A 129 6.80 -1.17 20.66
C LEU A 129 6.10 -2.36 21.34
N THR A 130 6.06 -3.52 20.67
CA THR A 130 5.42 -4.74 21.18
C THR A 130 6.41 -5.79 21.69
N GLY A 131 7.70 -5.68 21.35
CA GLY A 131 8.70 -6.71 21.65
C GLY A 131 8.53 -8.00 20.84
N LEU A 132 7.62 -8.03 19.87
CA LEU A 132 7.35 -9.21 19.04
C LEU A 132 8.40 -9.35 17.93
N GLU A 133 8.79 -10.58 17.63
CA GLU A 133 9.60 -10.87 16.45
C GLU A 133 8.76 -10.80 15.17
N MET A 134 9.43 -10.58 14.03
CA MET A 134 8.77 -10.48 12.71
C MET A 134 7.82 -11.65 12.41
N GLU A 135 8.20 -12.86 12.83
CA GLU A 135 7.40 -14.08 12.64
C GLU A 135 6.10 -14.10 13.46
N ASP A 136 6.09 -13.42 14.61
CA ASP A 136 4.92 -13.28 15.47
C ASP A 136 4.03 -12.11 15.07
N ILE A 137 4.61 -11.10 14.42
CA ILE A 137 3.91 -9.93 13.88
C ILE A 137 3.08 -10.32 12.65
N MET A 138 3.59 -11.23 11.81
CA MET A 138 2.87 -11.73 10.63
C MET A 138 1.86 -12.82 11.01
N LYS A 139 0.64 -12.73 10.46
CA LYS A 139 -0.36 -13.80 10.60
C LYS A 139 0.19 -15.13 10.08
N LYS A 140 0.40 -16.09 10.98
CA LYS A 140 0.53 -17.50 10.56
C LYS A 140 -0.80 -17.91 9.95
N LYS A 141 -0.85 -18.18 8.64
CA LYS A 141 -1.97 -18.94 8.04
C LYS A 141 -2.00 -20.28 8.77
N GLN A 142 -2.86 -20.42 9.78
CA GLN A 142 -3.10 -21.70 10.41
C GLN A 142 -3.57 -22.64 9.30
N LYS A 143 -2.75 -23.64 8.96
CA LYS A 143 -3.22 -24.82 8.26
C LYS A 143 -4.40 -25.34 9.08
N GLN A 144 -5.58 -25.25 8.50
CA GLN A 144 -6.83 -25.78 9.01
C GLN A 144 -6.61 -27.27 9.30
N LYS A 145 -6.26 -27.62 10.54
CA LYS A 145 -6.41 -28.98 11.03
C LYS A 145 -7.90 -29.16 11.28
N SER A 146 -8.58 -29.68 10.28
CA SER A 146 -9.85 -30.38 10.45
C SER A 146 -9.63 -31.52 11.44
N SER A 147 -9.88 -31.23 12.71
CA SER A 147 -10.15 -32.21 13.75
C SER A 147 -11.59 -31.96 14.21
N GLN A 148 -12.54 -32.25 13.32
CA GLN A 148 -13.87 -32.68 13.74
C GLN A 148 -13.72 -34.17 14.12
N GLN A 149 -13.87 -34.50 15.41
CA GLN A 149 -15.13 -34.98 15.98
C GLN A 149 -15.19 -36.51 15.80
N GLY A 150 -14.79 -37.30 16.80
CA GLY A 150 -15.69 -37.57 17.92
C GLY A 150 -16.84 -38.45 17.42
N ALA A 151 -16.57 -39.73 17.17
CA ALA A 151 -17.61 -40.74 16.95
C ALA A 151 -17.85 -41.46 18.28
N PRO A 152 -19.10 -41.58 18.76
CA PRO A 152 -19.41 -42.27 20.00
C PRO A 152 -19.31 -43.78 19.80
N ASP A 153 -18.77 -44.47 20.80
CA ASP A 153 -18.89 -45.92 20.96
C ASP A 153 -20.37 -46.28 21.10
N THR A 154 -20.98 -46.76 20.01
CA THR A 154 -22.20 -47.55 20.10
C THR A 154 -21.81 -49.00 20.27
N ASP A 155 -21.58 -49.37 21.52
CA ASP A 155 -21.59 -50.73 22.00
C ASP A 155 -23.07 -51.14 22.17
N THR A 156 -23.59 -51.90 21.22
CA THR A 156 -24.85 -52.65 21.39
C THR A 156 -24.77 -53.97 20.62
N ALA A 157 -24.59 -55.03 21.40
CA ALA A 157 -25.11 -56.41 21.25
C ALA A 157 -24.93 -57.16 19.91
#